data_AF-A0A945JQY3-F1
#
_entry.id   AF-A0A945JQY3-F1
#
_cell.length_a   1.000
_cell.length_b   1.000
_cell.length_c   1.000
_cell.angle_alpha   90.00
_cell.angle_beta   90.00
_cell.angle_gamma   90.00
#
_symmetry.space_group_name_H-M   'P 1'
#
loop_
_entity.id
_entity.type
_entity.pdbx_description
1 polymer ?
#
loop_
_entity_poly.entity_id
_entity_poly.type
_entity_poly.pdbx_seq_one_letter_code
_entity_poly.pdbx_strand_id
1 'polypeptide(L)'
;MAISMALIERGHESPVTSWSNKIVCTKRDDGSFSLQLVVMGDYGVSREPSYTGIRSPEAFIDGLLSVADWSELRFDNDESVADICFRLHALDAAFADAVIDYVSANHAA
;
A
#
# COMPACT_ATOMS: atom_id res chain seq x y z
N MET A 1 -14.82 -0.17 13.84
CA MET A 1 -13.54 -0.86 14.05
C MET A 1 -12.75 -0.81 12.75
N ALA A 2 -11.63 -0.08 12.73
CA ALA A 2 -10.76 -0.02 11.56
C ALA A 2 -9.96 -1.32 11.41
N ILE A 3 -9.84 -1.82 10.17
CA ILE A 3 -9.06 -3.02 9.83
C ILE A 3 -7.83 -2.57 9.04
N SER A 4 -6.64 -3.03 9.45
CA SER A 4 -5.37 -2.67 8.82
C SER A 4 -4.70 -3.91 8.22
N MET A 5 -4.14 -3.76 7.03
CA MET A 5 -3.42 -4.80 6.30
C MET A 5 -2.14 -4.23 5.69
N ALA A 6 -1.01 -4.92 5.84
CA ALA A 6 0.21 -4.56 5.12
C ALA A 6 0.07 -4.98 3.65
N LEU A 7 0.07 -4.03 2.74
CA LEU A 7 0.02 -4.26 1.30
C LEU A 7 1.39 -4.64 0.74
N ILE A 8 2.45 -4.05 1.27
CA ILE A 8 3.83 -4.29 0.82
C ILE A 8 4.72 -4.44 2.04
N GLU A 9 5.70 -5.33 1.93
CA GLU A 9 6.75 -5.49 2.92
C GLU A 9 8.06 -5.79 2.20
N ARG A 10 9.07 -4.94 2.38
CA ARG A 10 10.43 -5.20 1.92
C ARG A 10 11.39 -5.03 3.08
N GLY A 11 12.09 -6.10 3.40
CA GLY A 11 13.22 -6.08 4.32
C GLY A 11 14.50 -5.76 3.57
N HIS A 12 15.35 -4.95 4.18
CA HIS A 12 16.74 -4.77 3.80
C HIS A 12 17.61 -5.21 4.97
N GLU A 13 18.32 -6.31 4.76
CA GLU A 13 19.26 -6.86 5.74
C GLU A 13 20.69 -6.51 5.32
N SER A 14 21.39 -5.78 6.18
CA SER A 14 22.84 -5.51 6.07
C SER A 14 23.54 -6.02 7.32
N PRO A 15 24.84 -6.35 7.28
CA PRO A 15 25.60 -6.79 8.46
C PRO A 15 25.60 -5.78 9.63
N VAL A 16 25.22 -4.53 9.39
CA VAL A 16 25.32 -3.42 10.33
C VAL A 16 23.95 -2.87 10.74
N THR A 17 22.93 -3.02 9.89
CA THR A 17 21.57 -2.53 10.16
C THR A 17 20.52 -3.41 9.48
N SER A 18 19.40 -3.62 10.17
CA SER A 18 18.19 -4.19 9.58
C SER A 18 17.11 -3.12 9.55
N TRP A 19 16.48 -2.95 8.39
CA TRP A 19 15.30 -2.10 8.25
C TRP A 19 14.29 -2.73 7.30
N SER A 20 13.00 -2.49 7.53
CA SER A 20 11.92 -2.96 6.69
C SER A 20 10.91 -1.85 6.45
N ASN A 21 10.53 -1.67 5.19
CA ASN A 21 9.51 -0.72 4.78
C ASN A 21 8.22 -1.47 4.49
N LYS A 22 7.11 -0.98 5.05
CA LYS A 22 5.78 -1.51 4.82
C LYS A 22 4.81 -0.41 4.44
N ILE A 23 4.00 -0.66 3.43
CA ILE A 23 2.81 0.16 3.16
C ILE A 23 1.62 -0.54 3.80
N VAL A 24 1.01 0.11 4.80
CA VAL A 24 -0.17 -0.39 5.49
C VAL A 24 -1.40 0.32 4.94
N CYS A 25 -2.37 -0.46 4.47
CA CYS A 25 -3.70 0.01 4.13
C CYS A 25 -4.65 -0.20 5.31
N THR A 26 -5.41 0.83 5.67
CA THR A 26 -6.42 0.75 6.73
C THR A 26 -7.76 1.15 6.16
N LYS A 27 -8.74 0.24 6.26
CA LYS A 27 -10.15 0.54 6.02
C LYS A 27 -10.76 1.12 7.29
N ARG A 28 -11.32 2.33 7.19
CA ARG A 28 -12.00 3.03 8.28
C ARG A 28 -13.49 2.73 8.30
N ASP A 29 -14.11 3.09 9.42
CA ASP A 29 -15.54 2.89 9.68
C ASP A 29 -16.44 3.72 8.75
N ASP A 30 -15.93 4.82 8.21
CA ASP A 30 -16.64 5.66 7.23
C ASP A 30 -16.55 5.12 5.79
N GLY A 31 -15.94 3.94 5.60
CA GLY A 31 -15.70 3.31 4.30
C GLY A 31 -14.51 3.87 3.54
N SER A 32 -13.78 4.85 4.08
CA SER A 32 -12.55 5.36 3.46
C SER A 32 -11.33 4.48 3.77
N PHE A 33 -10.34 4.54 2.89
CA PHE A 33 -9.04 3.92 3.10
C PHE A 33 -7.98 4.97 3.49
N SER A 34 -6.93 4.53 4.18
CA SER A 34 -5.65 5.23 4.20
C SER A 34 -4.51 4.31 3.87
N LEU A 35 -3.45 4.90 3.37
CA LEU A 35 -2.15 4.30 3.18
C LEU A 35 -1.16 4.97 4.12
N GLN A 36 -0.33 4.17 4.80
CA GLN A 36 0.72 4.66 5.69
C GLN A 36 1.99 3.88 5.43
N LEU A 37 3.10 4.59 5.26
CA LEU A 37 4.42 3.98 5.27
C LEU A 37 4.87 3.78 6.73
N VAL A 38 5.27 2.56 7.03
CA VAL A 38 5.85 2.14 8.30
C VAL A 38 7.26 1.65 8.02
N VAL A 39 8.23 2.35 8.59
CA VAL A 39 9.65 1.98 8.53
C VAL A 39 10.01 1.37 9.88
N MET A 40 10.36 0.09 9.91
CA MET A 40 10.83 -0.58 11.12
C MET A 40 12.32 -0.84 10.98
N GLY A 41 13.12 -0.29 11.87
CA GLY A 41 14.55 -0.58 11.93
C GLY A 41 15.02 -0.83 13.36
N ASP A 42 16.32 -1.02 13.52
CA ASP A 42 16.95 -1.34 14.81
C ASP A 42 16.69 -0.27 15.90
N TYR A 43 16.41 0.97 15.49
CA TYR A 43 16.13 2.11 16.38
C TYR A 43 14.64 2.32 16.67
N GLY A 44 13.76 1.45 16.17
CA GLY A 44 12.33 1.49 16.40
C GLY A 44 11.49 1.64 15.13
N VAL A 45 10.24 2.06 15.33
CA VAL A 45 9.24 2.19 14.25
C VAL A 45 9.03 3.67 13.93
N SER A 46 9.41 4.10 12.72
CA SER A 46 8.97 5.38 12.16
C SER A 46 7.67 5.20 11.37
N ARG A 47 6.78 6.17 11.50
CA ARG A 47 5.54 6.25 10.72
C ARG A 47 5.59 7.55 9.93
N GLU A 48 5.66 7.41 8.63
CA GLU A 48 5.78 8.51 7.68
C GLU A 48 4.38 8.99 7.25
N PRO A 49 4.26 10.08 6.46
CA PRO A 49 2.98 10.72 6.20
C PRO A 49 1.97 9.75 5.58
N SER A 50 0.74 9.81 6.09
CA SER A 50 -0.35 8.94 5.64
C SER A 50 -1.19 9.62 4.56
N TYR A 51 -1.46 8.91 3.47
CA TYR A 51 -2.50 9.28 2.51
C TYR A 51 -3.86 8.82 3.08
N THR A 52 -4.84 9.72 3.24
CA THR A 52 -6.10 9.41 3.94
C THR A 52 -7.32 9.87 3.17
N GLY A 53 -8.50 9.33 3.50
CA GLY A 53 -9.75 9.72 2.85
C GLY A 53 -9.92 9.13 1.45
N ILE A 54 -9.19 8.05 1.14
CA ILE A 54 -9.23 7.39 -0.17
C ILE A 54 -10.59 6.70 -0.33
N ARG A 55 -11.31 7.05 -1.40
CA ARG A 55 -12.65 6.51 -1.70
C ARG A 55 -12.82 6.05 -3.15
N SER A 56 -11.80 6.24 -3.99
CA SER A 56 -11.81 5.82 -5.39
C SER A 56 -10.55 4.98 -5.70
N PRO A 57 -10.64 4.09 -6.70
CA PRO A 57 -9.49 3.34 -7.21
C PRO A 57 -8.32 4.23 -7.66
N GLU A 58 -8.64 5.32 -8.36
CA GLU A 58 -7.67 6.32 -8.82
C GLU A 58 -6.88 6.92 -7.65
N ALA A 59 -7.58 7.49 -6.66
CA ALA A 59 -6.95 8.09 -5.48
C ALA A 59 -6.15 7.07 -4.66
N PHE A 60 -6.53 5.79 -4.72
CA PHE A 60 -5.78 4.72 -4.09
C PHE A 60 -4.46 4.46 -4.81
N ILE A 61 -4.48 4.29 -6.13
CA ILE A 61 -3.26 4.08 -6.92
C ILE A 61 -2.33 5.29 -6.82
N ASP A 62 -2.85 6.51 -6.94
CA ASP A 62 -2.06 7.74 -6.79
C ASP A 62 -1.40 7.84 -5.40
N GLY A 63 -2.18 7.55 -4.35
CA GLY A 63 -1.67 7.52 -2.99
C GLY A 63 -0.63 6.42 -2.79
N LEU A 64 -0.83 5.26 -3.39
CA LEU A 64 0.06 4.12 -3.32
C LEU A 64 1.41 4.43 -3.99
N LEU A 65 1.38 5.01 -5.19
CA LEU A 65 2.58 5.46 -5.91
C LEU A 65 3.29 6.60 -5.17
N SER A 66 2.55 7.53 -4.57
CA SER A 66 3.13 8.63 -3.79
C SER A 66 3.88 8.11 -2.56
N VAL A 67 3.29 7.14 -1.84
CA VAL A 67 3.91 6.53 -0.66
C VAL A 67 5.08 5.62 -1.05
N ALA A 68 4.99 4.96 -2.20
CA ALA A 68 6.06 4.16 -2.79
C ALA A 68 7.32 4.98 -3.10
N ASP A 69 7.13 6.14 -3.73
CA ASP A 69 8.21 7.05 -4.12
C ASP A 69 9.05 7.49 -2.90
N TRP A 70 8.40 7.70 -1.76
CA TRP A 70 9.06 8.10 -0.52
C TRP A 70 9.85 6.98 0.18
N SER A 71 9.64 5.72 -0.21
CA SER A 71 10.14 4.55 0.53
C SER A 71 11.17 3.72 -0.21
N GLU A 72 11.65 4.19 -1.37
CA GLU A 72 12.48 3.41 -2.30
C GLU A 72 11.86 2.05 -2.68
N LEU A 73 10.57 1.85 -2.37
CA LEU A 73 9.82 0.66 -2.72
C LEU A 73 9.47 0.79 -4.20
N ARG A 74 10.33 0.26 -5.08
CA ARG A 74 10.00 0.14 -6.51
C ARG A 74 8.80 -0.78 -6.70
N PHE A 75 7.80 -0.28 -7.40
CA PHE A 75 6.69 -1.07 -7.92
C PHE A 75 7.11 -1.57 -9.30
N ASP A 76 7.56 -2.81 -9.37
CA ASP A 76 7.73 -3.48 -10.66
C ASP A 76 6.33 -3.95 -11.12
N ASN A 77 5.87 -3.40 -12.25
CA ASN A 77 4.49 -2.97 -12.51
C ASN A 77 3.37 -4.04 -12.51
N ASP A 78 3.64 -5.33 -12.70
CA ASP A 78 2.56 -6.33 -12.82
C ASP A 78 2.47 -7.28 -11.63
N GLU A 79 3.61 -7.82 -11.19
CA GLU A 79 3.67 -8.75 -10.05
C GLU A 79 3.31 -8.04 -8.72
N SER A 80 3.66 -6.75 -8.61
CA SER A 80 3.34 -5.94 -7.43
C SER A 80 1.84 -5.61 -7.34
N VAL A 81 1.17 -5.36 -8.47
CA VAL A 81 -0.26 -5.02 -8.48
C VAL A 81 -1.11 -6.21 -8.09
N ALA A 82 -0.79 -7.41 -8.57
CA ALA A 82 -1.51 -8.63 -8.23
C ALA A 82 -1.42 -8.97 -6.73
N ASP A 83 -0.23 -8.88 -6.11
CA ASP A 83 -0.05 -9.11 -4.66
C ASP A 83 -0.81 -8.06 -3.82
N ILE A 84 -0.77 -6.80 -4.26
CA ILE A 84 -1.49 -5.72 -3.59
C ILE A 84 -3.00 -5.92 -3.68
N CYS A 85 -3.52 -6.26 -4.86
CA CYS A 85 -4.95 -6.52 -5.05
C CYS A 85 -5.41 -7.74 -4.26
N PHE A 86 -4.59 -8.80 -4.17
CA PHE A 86 -4.89 -9.96 -3.34
C PHE A 86 -5.03 -9.60 -1.85
N ARG A 87 -4.09 -8.82 -1.31
CA ARG A 87 -4.14 -8.35 0.08
C ARG A 87 -5.28 -7.35 0.31
N LEU A 88 -5.55 -6.50 -0.67
CA LEU A 88 -6.67 -5.56 -0.64
C LEU A 88 -7.99 -6.30 -0.67
N HIS A 89 -8.12 -7.41 -1.41
CA HIS A 89 -9.32 -8.22 -1.45
C HIS A 89 -9.63 -8.87 -0.09
N ALA A 90 -8.61 -9.22 0.70
CA ALA A 90 -8.79 -9.66 2.08
C ALA A 90 -9.30 -8.54 3.02
N LEU A 91 -9.07 -7.28 2.66
CA LEU A 91 -9.55 -6.10 3.40
C LEU A 91 -10.94 -5.63 2.93
N ASP A 92 -11.14 -5.59 1.61
CA ASP A 92 -12.37 -5.23 0.92
C ASP A 92 -12.35 -5.76 -0.52
N ALA A 93 -13.10 -6.83 -0.78
CA ALA A 93 -13.18 -7.46 -2.10
C ALA A 93 -13.73 -6.52 -3.19
N ALA A 94 -14.80 -5.79 -2.88
CA ALA A 94 -15.45 -4.92 -3.86
C ALA A 94 -14.55 -3.75 -4.27
N PHE A 95 -13.80 -3.19 -3.32
CA PHE A 95 -12.82 -2.15 -3.62
C PHE A 95 -11.61 -2.70 -4.37
N ALA A 96 -11.15 -3.91 -4.04
CA ALA A 96 -10.07 -4.56 -4.77
C ALA A 96 -10.42 -4.82 -6.23
N ASP A 97 -11.62 -5.33 -6.51
CA ASP A 97 -12.10 -5.53 -7.88
C ASP A 97 -12.15 -4.20 -8.66
N ALA A 98 -12.64 -3.12 -8.03
CA ALA A 98 -12.65 -1.80 -8.64
C ALA A 98 -11.24 -1.25 -8.94
N VAL A 99 -10.24 -1.60 -8.13
CA VAL A 99 -8.83 -1.27 -8.39
C VAL A 99 -8.27 -2.08 -9.55
N ILE A 100 -8.57 -3.38 -9.63
CA ILE A 100 -8.17 -4.24 -10.75
C ILE A 100 -8.74 -3.72 -12.07
N ASP A 101 -10.03 -3.39 -12.09
CA ASP A 101 -10.70 -2.84 -13.28
C ASP A 101 -10.06 -1.51 -13.71
N TYR A 102 -9.79 -0.61 -12.76
CA TYR A 102 -9.14 0.67 -13.04
C TYR A 102 -7.73 0.49 -13.63
N VAL A 103 -6.90 -0.38 -13.05
CA VAL A 103 -5.54 -0.62 -13.56
C VAL A 103 -5.60 -1.28 -14.94
N SER A 104 -6.48 -2.26 -15.13
CA SER A 104 -6.64 -2.96 -16.41
C SER A 104 -7.10 -2.02 -17.52
N ALA A 105 -8.01 -1.09 -17.22
CA ALA A 105 -8.47 -0.09 -18.18
C ALA A 105 -7.38 0.92 -18.57
N ASN A 106 -6.51 1.31 -17.64
CA ASN A 106 -5.43 2.26 -17.92
C ASN A 106 -4.21 1.61 -18.59
N HIS A 107 -3.94 0.31 -18.38
CA HIS A 107 -2.89 -0.41 -19.12
C HIS A 107 -3.28 -0.76 -20.57
N ALA A 108 -4.58 -0.74 -20.89
CA ALA A 108 -5.08 -1.00 -22.23
C ALA A 108 -5.15 0.27 -23.13
N ALA A 109 -4.82 1.44 -22.58
CA ALA A 109 -4.89 2.76 -23.23
C ALA A 109 -3.48 3.24 -23.66
#